data_AF-A0A920I3E8-F1
#
_entry.id   AF-A0A920I3E8-F1
#
_cell.length_a   1.000
_cell.length_b   1.000
_cell.length_c   1.000
_cell.angle_alpha   90.00
_cell.angle_beta   90.00
_cell.angle_gamma   90.00
#
_symmetry.space_group_name_H-M   'P 1'
#
loop_
_entity.id
_entity.type
_entity.pdbx_description
1 polymer ?
#
loop_
_entity_poly.entity_id
_entity_poly.type
_entity_poly.pdbx_seq_one_letter_code
_entity_poly.pdbx_strand_id
1 'polypeptide(L)'
;MAVRDNLSTVAEAGDWWQVCSAAITPVIEAAEVTDAAADLLPEGEISADIWQPWTKSVAEATGAKGRGLFMPLRLALTGREKGPEIAPLLAFIGRDRIIARLRGESA
;
A
#
# COMPACT_ATOMS: atom_id res chain seq x y z
N MET A 1 12.23 -14.58 23.52
CA MET A 1 12.11 -13.11 23.42
C MET A 1 12.44 -12.75 21.99
N ALA A 2 11.43 -12.71 21.12
CA ALA A 2 11.63 -12.59 19.68
C ALA A 2 10.48 -11.79 19.09
N VAL A 3 10.73 -10.50 18.80
CA VAL A 3 10.23 -9.71 17.66
C VAL A 3 11.03 -8.41 17.71
N ARG A 4 12.17 -8.36 17.01
CA ARG A 4 12.88 -7.12 16.70
C ARG A 4 13.34 -7.21 15.25
N ASP A 5 12.40 -7.46 14.35
CA ASP A 5 12.66 -7.38 12.92
C ASP A 5 11.99 -6.11 12.38
N ASN A 6 12.86 -5.14 12.11
CA ASN A 6 12.70 -4.01 11.18
C ASN A 6 11.88 -2.76 11.57
N LEU A 7 12.07 -2.23 12.79
CA LEU A 7 11.87 -0.79 13.08
C LEU A 7 13.10 -0.30 13.85
N SER A 8 13.91 0.56 13.25
CA SER A 8 15.25 0.91 13.76
C SER A 8 15.18 1.86 14.96
N THR A 9 14.07 2.59 15.13
CA THR A 9 13.80 3.43 16.31
C THR A 9 12.28 3.66 16.52
N VAL A 10 11.87 4.03 17.74
CA VAL A 10 10.48 4.48 18.04
C VAL A 10 10.08 5.69 17.19
N ALA A 11 11.06 6.51 16.76
CA ALA A 11 10.83 7.64 15.88
C ALA A 11 10.37 7.20 14.46
N GLU A 12 10.97 6.16 13.89
CA GLU A 12 10.54 5.62 12.59
C GLU A 12 9.11 5.05 12.65
N ALA A 13 8.72 4.45 13.78
CA ALA A 13 7.35 3.99 13.97
C ALA A 13 6.36 5.17 13.95
N GLY A 14 6.73 6.31 14.53
CA GLY A 14 5.95 7.55 14.47
C GLY A 14 5.77 8.07 13.04
N ASP A 15 6.83 8.04 12.22
CA ASP A 15 6.76 8.47 10.82
C ASP A 15 5.82 7.58 9.99
N TRP A 16 5.88 6.27 10.17
CA TRP A 16 5.00 5.33 9.46
C TRP A 16 3.55 5.38 9.97
N TRP A 17 3.36 5.70 11.25
CA TRP A 17 2.04 6.02 11.77
C TRP A 17 1.44 7.24 11.08
N GLN A 18 2.23 8.29 10.85
CA GLN A 18 1.78 9.47 10.09
C GLN A 18 1.41 9.10 8.65
N VAL A 19 2.21 8.28 7.97
CA VAL A 19 1.89 7.79 6.62
C VAL A 19 0.56 7.03 6.60
N CYS A 20 0.25 6.26 7.64
CA CYS A 20 -1.01 5.51 7.69
C CYS A 20 -2.22 6.36 8.09
N SER A 21 -2.04 7.32 9.00
CA SER A 21 -3.15 8.01 9.67
C SER A 21 -3.43 9.42 9.14
N ALA A 22 -2.45 10.10 8.56
CA ALA A 22 -2.58 11.45 8.01
C ALA A 22 -2.82 11.44 6.51
N ALA A 23 -3.33 12.57 6.00
CA ALA A 23 -3.47 12.78 4.58
C ALA A 23 -2.10 12.90 3.90
N ILE A 24 -1.84 12.06 2.91
CA ILE A 24 -0.62 12.15 2.10
C ILE A 24 -0.99 12.40 0.64
N THR A 25 -0.06 12.97 -0.12
CA THR A 25 -0.15 12.99 -1.58
C THR A 25 0.44 11.70 -2.13
N PRO A 26 -0.37 10.81 -2.76
CA PRO A 26 0.14 9.60 -3.38
C PRO A 26 1.00 9.93 -4.61
N VAL A 27 1.92 9.04 -4.95
CA VAL A 27 2.73 9.13 -6.17
C VAL A 27 2.26 8.03 -7.15
N ILE A 28 1.77 8.43 -8.31
CA ILE A 28 1.25 7.52 -9.34
C ILE A 28 2.25 7.42 -10.49
N GLU A 29 2.97 6.30 -10.56
CA GLU A 29 3.94 6.01 -11.64
C GLU A 29 3.39 5.10 -12.75
N ALA A 30 2.38 4.28 -12.43
CA ALA A 30 1.74 3.37 -13.38
C ALA A 30 0.24 3.34 -13.08
N ALA A 31 -0.50 4.26 -13.73
CA ALA A 31 -1.93 4.45 -13.50
C ALA A 31 -2.73 3.17 -13.76
N GLU A 32 -2.34 2.40 -14.79
CA GLU A 32 -2.97 1.13 -15.13
C GLU A 32 -2.86 0.08 -14.01
N VAL A 33 -1.79 0.12 -13.21
CA VAL A 33 -1.60 -0.76 -12.05
C VAL A 33 -2.40 -0.27 -10.86
N THR A 34 -2.34 1.03 -10.58
CA THR A 34 -3.01 1.62 -9.40
C THR A 34 -4.52 1.64 -9.56
N ASP A 35 -5.04 1.90 -10.76
CA ASP A 35 -6.46 1.85 -11.07
C ASP A 35 -7.01 0.42 -10.95
N ALA A 36 -6.33 -0.56 -11.57
CA ALA A 36 -6.70 -1.96 -11.43
C ALA A 36 -6.65 -2.41 -9.95
N ALA A 37 -5.68 -1.92 -9.18
CA ALA A 37 -5.59 -2.21 -7.76
C ALA A 37 -6.76 -1.61 -6.95
N ALA A 38 -7.23 -0.41 -7.30
CA ALA A 38 -8.41 0.19 -6.69
C ALA A 38 -9.68 -0.60 -7.04
N ASP A 39 -9.83 -1.01 -8.30
CA ASP A 39 -10.98 -1.79 -8.80
C ASP A 39 -11.04 -3.20 -8.21
N LEU A 40 -9.88 -3.83 -8.01
CA LEU A 40 -9.77 -5.21 -7.53
C LEU A 40 -9.59 -5.31 -6.02
N LEU A 41 -9.63 -4.19 -5.28
CA LEU A 41 -9.52 -4.21 -3.83
C LEU A 41 -10.72 -4.98 -3.24
N PRO A 42 -10.49 -6.07 -2.48
CA PRO A 42 -11.57 -6.87 -1.92
C PRO A 42 -12.56 -6.03 -1.10
N GLU A 43 -13.83 -6.41 -1.17
CA GLU A 43 -14.85 -5.88 -0.27
C GLU A 43 -14.65 -6.43 1.15
N GLY A 44 -15.05 -5.64 2.16
CA GLY A 44 -14.97 -6.02 3.57
C GLY A 44 -13.76 -5.45 4.30
N GLU A 45 -13.37 -6.14 5.37
CA GLU A 45 -12.30 -5.71 6.28
C GLU A 45 -10.93 -5.80 5.61
N ILE A 46 -10.12 -4.76 5.78
CA ILE A 46 -8.76 -4.71 5.25
C ILE A 46 -7.80 -5.26 6.30
N SER A 47 -7.14 -6.37 5.96
CA SER A 47 -6.07 -6.98 6.76
C SER A 47 -4.84 -7.26 5.89
N ALA A 48 -3.73 -7.67 6.51
CA ALA A 48 -2.52 -8.04 5.78
C ALA A 48 -2.72 -9.26 4.86
N ASP A 49 -3.68 -10.13 5.16
CA ASP A 49 -3.91 -11.38 4.44
C ASP A 49 -4.46 -11.16 3.03
N ILE A 50 -5.08 -9.99 2.77
CA ILE A 50 -5.59 -9.67 1.44
C ILE A 50 -4.45 -9.39 0.45
N TRP A 51 -3.24 -9.06 0.92
CA TRP A 51 -2.16 -8.56 0.08
C TRP A 51 -1.78 -9.52 -1.06
N GLN A 52 -1.54 -10.79 -0.73
CA GLN A 52 -1.14 -11.79 -1.74
C GLN A 52 -2.24 -12.05 -2.78
N PRO A 53 -3.48 -12.42 -2.41
CA PRO A 53 -4.53 -12.65 -3.40
C PRO A 53 -4.86 -11.39 -4.21
N TRP A 54 -4.90 -10.21 -3.57
CA TRP A 54 -5.17 -8.95 -4.24
C TRP A 54 -4.09 -8.59 -5.27
N THR A 55 -2.82 -8.57 -4.87
CA THR A 55 -1.72 -8.23 -5.80
C THR A 55 -1.57 -9.25 -6.93
N LYS A 56 -1.94 -10.52 -6.69
CA LYS A 56 -2.04 -11.53 -7.75
C LYS A 56 -3.12 -11.17 -8.77
N SER A 57 -4.33 -10.81 -8.35
CA SER A 57 -5.39 -10.37 -9.26
C SER A 57 -5.00 -9.13 -10.06
N VAL A 58 -4.31 -8.17 -9.42
CA VAL A 58 -3.78 -6.98 -10.12
C VAL A 58 -2.73 -7.37 -11.17
N ALA A 59 -1.82 -8.29 -10.84
CA ALA A 59 -0.82 -8.79 -11.77
C ALA A 59 -1.45 -9.50 -12.98
N GLU A 60 -2.51 -10.28 -12.76
CA GLU A 60 -3.26 -10.97 -13.80
C GLU A 60 -4.01 -9.99 -14.72
N ALA A 61 -4.63 -8.94 -14.16
CA ALA A 61 -5.38 -7.94 -14.93
C ALA A 61 -4.48 -7.01 -15.76
N THR A 62 -3.29 -6.68 -15.26
CA THR A 62 -2.39 -5.67 -15.86
C THR A 62 -1.20 -6.27 -16.61
N GLY A 63 -0.88 -7.53 -16.34
CA GLY A 63 0.37 -8.17 -16.78
C GLY A 63 1.62 -7.68 -16.05
N ALA A 64 1.51 -6.76 -15.09
CA ALA A 64 2.63 -6.21 -14.33
C ALA A 64 3.25 -7.24 -13.38
N LYS A 65 4.58 -7.20 -13.22
CA LYS A 65 5.35 -8.17 -12.40
C LYS A 65 6.52 -7.51 -11.70
N GLY A 66 6.95 -8.11 -10.58
CA GLY A 66 8.14 -7.69 -9.84
C GLY A 66 8.08 -6.21 -9.48
N ARG A 67 9.13 -5.46 -9.82
CA ARG A 67 9.20 -4.02 -9.54
C ARG A 67 8.07 -3.22 -10.20
N GLY A 68 7.64 -3.60 -11.41
CA GLY A 68 6.56 -2.92 -12.14
C GLY A 68 5.17 -3.09 -11.50
N LEU A 69 5.01 -4.06 -10.60
CA LEU A 69 3.77 -4.22 -9.81
C LEU A 69 3.92 -3.58 -8.43
N PHE A 70 4.98 -3.95 -7.70
CA PHE A 70 5.08 -3.60 -6.28
C PHE A 70 5.58 -2.16 -6.04
N MET A 71 6.38 -1.57 -6.94
CA MET A 71 6.84 -0.19 -6.76
C MET A 71 5.69 0.82 -6.95
N PRO A 72 4.87 0.75 -8.02
CA PRO A 72 3.72 1.65 -8.15
C PRO A 72 2.74 1.55 -6.99
N LEU A 73 2.45 0.33 -6.51
CA LEU A 73 1.58 0.14 -5.33
C LEU A 73 2.18 0.77 -4.07
N ARG A 74 3.48 0.62 -3.84
CA ARG A 74 4.15 1.23 -2.69
C ARG A 74 4.03 2.76 -2.73
N LEU A 75 4.33 3.35 -3.88
CA LEU A 75 4.31 4.78 -4.08
C LEU A 75 2.91 5.36 -3.96
N ALA A 76 1.90 4.70 -4.52
CA ALA A 76 0.52 5.12 -4.38
C ALA A 76 0.07 5.05 -2.91
N LEU A 77 0.33 3.93 -2.22
CA LEU A 77 -0.18 3.71 -0.86
C LEU A 77 0.56 4.52 0.22
N THR A 78 1.84 4.86 0.00
CA THR A 78 2.71 5.41 1.05
C THR A 78 3.45 6.69 0.67
N GLY A 79 3.52 7.03 -0.62
CA GLY A 79 4.33 8.15 -1.13
C GLY A 79 5.84 7.97 -0.96
N ARG A 80 6.33 6.77 -0.58
CA ARG A 80 7.74 6.50 -0.26
C ARG A 80 8.26 5.28 -1.03
N GLU A 81 9.42 5.39 -1.68
CA GLU A 81 10.04 4.27 -2.41
C GLU A 81 10.56 3.14 -1.50
N LYS A 82 10.85 3.45 -0.23
CA LYS A 82 11.41 2.54 0.77
C LYS A 82 10.58 2.58 2.04
N GLY A 83 10.58 1.48 2.77
CA GLY A 83 9.84 1.38 4.02
C GLY A 83 9.63 -0.06 4.48
N PRO A 84 8.82 -0.25 5.53
CA PRO A 84 8.44 -1.56 6.00
C PRO A 84 7.55 -2.27 4.97
N GLU A 85 7.18 -3.49 5.30
CA GLU A 85 6.22 -4.28 4.54
C GLU A 85 4.88 -3.53 4.41
N ILE A 86 4.27 -3.59 3.22
CA ILE A 86 3.05 -2.83 2.91
C ILE A 86 1.81 -3.53 3.47
N ALA A 87 1.80 -4.87 3.45
CA ALA A 87 0.63 -5.65 3.85
C ALA A 87 0.11 -5.27 5.26
N PRO A 88 0.96 -5.14 6.30
CA PRO A 88 0.50 -4.71 7.61
C PRO A 88 0.00 -3.26 7.64
N LEU A 89 0.49 -2.39 6.76
CA LEU A 89 0.10 -0.97 6.73
C LEU A 89 -1.35 -0.80 6.25
N LEU A 90 -1.84 -1.68 5.37
CA LEU A 90 -3.19 -1.57 4.81
C LEU A 90 -4.27 -1.50 5.90
N ALA A 91 -4.14 -2.31 6.95
CA ALA A 91 -5.09 -2.34 8.07
C ALA A 91 -5.14 -0.99 8.81
N PHE A 92 -4.02 -0.25 8.88
CA PHE A 92 -3.97 1.06 9.53
C PHE A 92 -4.41 2.21 8.62
N ILE A 93 -4.24 2.08 7.31
CA ILE A 93 -4.66 3.09 6.32
C ILE A 93 -6.18 3.10 6.21
N GLY A 94 -6.81 1.93 6.13
CA GLY A 94 -8.25 1.77 5.94
C GLY A 94 -8.68 1.84 4.47
N ARG A 95 -9.81 1.19 4.16
CA ARG A 95 -10.25 0.92 2.78
C ARG A 95 -10.43 2.18 1.93
N ASP A 96 -11.18 3.17 2.43
CA ASP A 96 -11.54 4.35 1.65
C ASP A 96 -10.30 5.16 1.28
N ARG A 97 -9.37 5.29 2.22
CA ARG A 97 -8.08 5.95 2.01
C ARG A 97 -7.18 5.17 1.05
N ILE A 98 -7.17 3.84 1.12
CA ILE A 98 -6.45 3.01 0.14
C ILE A 98 -6.96 3.31 -1.27
N ILE A 99 -8.26 3.30 -1.48
CA ILE A 99 -8.86 3.57 -2.79
C ILE A 99 -8.54 4.98 -3.26
N ALA A 100 -8.75 5.99 -2.41
CA ALA A 100 -8.43 7.38 -2.74
C ALA A 100 -6.96 7.52 -3.17
N ARG A 101 -6.03 6.96 -2.39
CA ARG A 101 -4.59 6.99 -2.71
C ARG A 101 -4.26 6.28 -4.02
N LEU A 102 -4.86 5.12 -4.29
CA LEU A 102 -4.67 4.39 -5.54
C LEU A 102 -5.23 5.16 -6.76
N ARG A 103 -6.26 5.99 -6.56
CA ARG A 103 -6.81 6.90 -7.58
C ARG A 103 -6.04 8.22 -7.69
N GLY A 104 -4.97 8.42 -6.93
CA GLY A 104 -4.18 9.65 -6.93
C GLY A 104 -4.75 10.78 -6.08
N GLU A 105 -5.78 10.51 -5.27
CA GLU A 105 -6.39 11.48 -4.37
C GLU A 105 -5.63 11.55 -3.04
N SER A 106 -5.51 12.76 -2.49
CA SER A 106 -4.90 12.96 -1.17
C SER A 106 -5.80 12.42 -0.06
N ALA A 107 -5.30 11.45 0.71
CA ALA A 107 -6.05 10.81 1.79
C ALA A 107 -5.18 10.26 2.92
#